data_AF-A0A0D7EE90-F1
#
_entry.id   AF-A0A0D7EE90-F1
#
_cell.length_a   1.000
_cell.length_b   1.000
_cell.length_c   1.000
_cell.angle_alpha   90.00
_cell.angle_beta   90.00
_cell.angle_gamma   90.00
#
_symmetry.space_group_name_H-M   'P 1'
#
loop_
_entity.id
_entity.type
_entity.pdbx_description
1 polymer ?
#
loop_
_entity_poly.entity_id
_entity_poly.type
_entity_poly.pdbx_seq_one_letter_code
_entity_poly.pdbx_strand_id
1 'polypeptide(L)' 'MQFVEAQGAKIPAIGLGTWELSGNECARVVEQALRLGYRHIDTAQIYDNEREVGEG' A
#
# COMPACT_ATOMS: atom_id res chain seq x y z
N MET A 1 -12.42 5.54 10.17
CA MET A 1 -11.96 5.04 8.87
C MET A 1 -13.16 4.44 8.15
N GLN A 2 -13.39 4.81 6.89
CA GLN A 2 -14.48 4.23 6.08
C GLN A 2 -14.01 2.89 5.51
N PHE A 3 -14.92 1.93 5.40
CA PHE A 3 -14.65 0.59 4.89
C PHE A 3 -15.57 0.25 3.72
N VAL A 4 -15.07 -0.60 2.82
CA VAL A 4 -15.84 -1.32 1.82
C VAL A 4 -15.90 -2.79 2.25
N GLU A 5 -17.08 -3.38 2.16
CA GLU A 5 -17.27 -4.81 2.45
C GLU A 5 -17.28 -5.61 1.14
N ALA A 6 -16.44 -6.64 1.05
CA ALA A 6 -16.38 -7.53 -0.10
C ALA A 6 -16.16 -8.96 0.37
N GLN A 7 -17.11 -9.85 0.06
CA GLN A 7 -17.00 -11.29 0.37
C GLN A 7 -16.64 -11.59 1.85
N GLY A 8 -17.16 -10.79 2.79
CA GLY A 8 -16.89 -10.92 4.23
C GLY A 8 -15.61 -10.23 4.73
N ALA A 9 -14.79 -9.66 3.83
CA ALA A 9 -13.65 -8.83 4.19
C ALA A 9 -14.06 -7.36 4.39
N LYS A 10 -13.45 -6.70 5.38
CA LYS A 10 -13.55 -5.24 5.60
C LYS A 10 -12.28 -4.57 5.12
N ILE A 11 -12.37 -3.87 4.00
CA ILE A 11 -11.22 -3.24 3.33
C ILE A 11 -11.28 -1.72 3.58
N PRO A 12 -10.19 -1.07 4.01
CA PRO A 12 -10.17 0.39 4.11
C PRO A 12 -10.47 1.04 2.77
N ALA A 13 -11.43 1.98 2.75
CA ALA A 13 -11.93 2.60 1.52
C ALA A 13 -10.88 3.48 0.81
N ILE A 14 -9.85 3.93 1.53
CA ILE A 14 -8.71 4.68 1.00
C ILE A 14 -7.45 3.85 1.19
N GLY A 15 -6.69 3.69 0.11
CA GLY A 15 -5.41 2.99 0.08
C GLY A 15 -4.31 3.78 -0.62
N LEU A 16 -3.08 3.33 -0.44
CA LEU A 16 -1.90 3.79 -1.18
C LEU A 16 -1.63 2.83 -2.33
N GLY A 17 -1.66 3.31 -3.56
CA GLY A 17 -1.16 2.57 -4.73
C GLY A 17 0.33 2.81 -4.93
N THR A 18 1.06 1.78 -5.31
CA THR A 18 2.54 1.81 -5.43
C THR A 18 3.05 1.82 -6.87
N TRP A 19 2.17 2.05 -7.86
CA TRP A 19 2.58 2.17 -9.25
C TRP A 19 3.59 3.32 -9.45
N GLU A 20 4.61 3.08 -10.27
CA GLU A 20 5.78 3.94 -10.53
C GLU A 20 6.73 4.20 -9.35
N LEU A 21 6.41 3.75 -8.14
CA LEU A 21 7.37 3.81 -7.02
C LEU A 21 8.45 2.74 -7.18
N SER A 22 9.70 3.09 -6.92
CA SER A 22 10.82 2.15 -7.03
C SER A 22 11.93 2.43 -6.02
N GLY A 23 12.73 1.41 -5.74
CA GLY A 23 13.87 1.48 -4.81
C GLY A 23 13.49 2.05 -3.43
N ASN A 24 14.43 2.80 -2.84
CA ASN A 24 14.28 3.37 -1.50
C ASN A 24 13.10 4.35 -1.35
N GLU A 25 12.63 4.94 -2.45
CA GLU A 25 11.47 5.82 -2.43
C GLU A 25 10.19 5.04 -2.14
N CYS A 26 10.03 3.87 -2.74
CA CYS A 26 8.89 2.98 -2.50
C CYS A 26 8.77 2.62 -1.01
N ALA A 27 9.85 2.07 -0.42
CA ALA A 27 9.87 1.71 1.00
C ALA A 27 9.57 2.91 1.91
N ARG A 28 10.18 4.07 1.65
CA ARG A 28 9.91 5.30 2.41
C ARG A 28 8.44 5.74 2.30
N VAL A 29 7.85 5.72 1.11
CA VAL A 29 6.47 6.17 0.91
C VAL A 29 5.50 5.22 1.62
N VAL A 30 5.74 3.91 1.57
CA VAL A 30 4.96 2.91 2.31
C VAL A 30 5.07 3.16 3.82
N GLU A 31 6.29 3.30 4.35
CA GLU A 31 6.52 3.59 5.77
C GLU A 31 5.78 4.85 6.23
N GLN A 32 5.87 5.94 5.45
CA GLN A 32 5.19 7.19 5.76
C GLN A 32 3.67 7.04 5.70
N ALA A 33 3.11 6.33 4.72
CA ALA A 33 1.68 6.08 4.64
C ALA A 33 1.18 5.30 5.86
N LEU A 34 1.92 4.28 6.31
CA LEU A 34 1.61 3.53 7.53
C LEU A 34 1.63 4.44 8.78
N ARG A 35 2.62 5.34 8.89
CA ARG A 35 2.70 6.35 9.96
C ARG A 35 1.55 7.35 9.94
N LEU A 36 1.08 7.74 8.75
CA LEU A 36 -0.09 8.62 8.55
C LEU A 36 -1.43 7.93 8.79
N GLY A 37 -1.45 6.59 8.91
CA GLY A 37 -2.63 5.82 9.25
C GLY A 37 -3.27 5.05 8.09
N TYR A 38 -2.63 4.98 6.92
CA TYR A 38 -3.07 4.09 5.84
C TYR A 38 -2.97 2.64 6.30
N ARG A 39 -3.97 1.83 5.92
CA ARG A 39 -4.03 0.38 6.25
C ARG A 39 -4.39 -0.49 5.04
N HIS A 40 -4.39 0.11 3.86
CA HIS A 40 -4.61 -0.57 2.60
C HIS A 40 -3.47 -0.13 1.67
N ILE A 41 -2.63 -1.09 1.31
CA ILE A 41 -1.50 -0.92 0.39
C ILE A 41 -1.79 -1.78 -0.83
N ASP A 42 -1.76 -1.16 -2.01
CA ASP A 42 -2.05 -1.77 -3.30
C ASP A 42 -0.76 -1.83 -4.12
N THR A 43 -0.41 -3.02 -4.58
CA THR A 43 0.77 -3.30 -5.41
C THR A 43 0.43 -4.37 -6.44
N ALA A 44 1.32 -4.57 -7.42
CA ALA A 44 1.20 -5.63 -8.41
C ALA A 44 2.58 -6.12 -8.86
N GLN A 45 2.67 -7.40 -9.21
CA GLN A 45 3.91 -8.03 -9.71
C GLN A 45 4.53 -7.28 -10.90
N ILE A 46 3.71 -6.68 -11.79
CA ILE A 46 4.21 -5.93 -12.95
C ILE A 46 4.95 -4.64 -12.58
N TYR A 47 4.81 -4.15 -11.35
CA TYR A 47 5.51 -2.96 -10.86
C TYR A 47 6.94 -3.29 -10.41
N ASP A 48 7.27 -4.58 -10.24
CA ASP A 48 8.60 -5.08 -9.84
C ASP A 48 9.16 -4.38 -8.58
N ASN A 49 8.26 -4.05 -7.63
CA ASN A 49 8.59 -3.30 -6.42
C ASN A 49 8.02 -3.94 -5.13
N GLU A 50 7.50 -5.17 -5.18
CA GLU A 50 6.88 -5.86 -4.04
C GLU A 50 7.86 -6.04 -2.87
N ARG A 51 9.16 -6.18 -3.16
CA ARG A 51 10.21 -6.25 -2.14
C ARG A 51 10.33 -4.93 -1.38
N GLU A 52 10.40 -3.81 -2.09
CA GLU A 52 10.46 -2.48 -1.50
C GLU A 52 9.17 -2.12 -0.74
N VAL A 53 8.00 -2.57 -1.23
CA VAL A 53 6.73 -2.46 -0.50
C VAL A 53 6.79 -3.22 0.83
N GLY A 54 7.42 -4.39 0.87
CA GLY A 54 7.59 -5.18 2.10
C GLY A 54 8.64 -4.65 3.07
N GLU A 55 9.57 -3.81 2.60
CA GLU A 55 10.61 -3.16 3.43
C GLU A 55 10.08 -1.94 4.20
N GLY A 56 9.02 -1.29 3.73
CA GLY A 56 8.38 -0.13 4.35
C GLY A 56 7.24 -0.45 5.31
#